data_AF-A0A8R7V2B6-F1
#
_entry.id   AF-A0A8R7V2B6-F1
#
_cell.length_a   1.000
_cell.length_b   1.000
_cell.length_c   1.000
_cell.angle_alpha   90.00
_cell.angle_beta   90.00
_cell.angle_gamma   90.00
#
_symmetry.space_group_name_H-M   'P 1'
#
loop_
_entity.id
_entity.type
_entity.pdbx_description
1 polymer ?
#
loop_
_entity_poly.entity_id
_entity_poly.type
_entity_poly.pdbx_seq_one_letter_code
_entity_poly.pdbx_strand_id
1 'polypeptide(L)' 'MSESSSPPRKKGPKEDRATWSNGRTGFFVSMMKEYADVGRYRGQNGWTKEGWQAMKNRLNERPPGANFTVQQLKDREQRL' A
#
# COMPACT_ATOMS: atom_id res chain seq x y z
N MET A 1 25.72 24.10 12.89
CA MET A 1 24.26 24.08 12.65
C MET A 1 23.95 22.79 11.90
N SER A 2 23.12 21.92 12.47
CA SER A 2 22.80 20.61 11.91
C SER A 2 21.67 20.73 10.90
N GLU A 3 21.96 20.63 9.60
CA GLU A 3 20.90 20.46 8.59
C GLU A 3 20.62 18.98 8.40
N SER A 4 19.45 18.56 8.90
CA SER A 4 18.82 17.28 8.62
C SER A 4 18.37 17.25 7.16
N SER A 5 19.25 16.90 6.24
CA SER A 5 18.86 16.67 4.84
C SER A 5 18.33 15.25 4.70
N SER A 6 17.01 15.10 4.84
CA SER A 6 16.30 13.89 4.38
C SER A 6 16.61 13.65 2.89
N PRO A 7 16.95 12.42 2.47
CA PRO A 7 17.30 12.18 1.07
C PRO A 7 16.05 12.32 0.18
N PRO A 8 16.21 12.87 -1.05
CA PRO A 8 15.11 12.94 -2.00
C PRO A 8 14.71 11.51 -2.40
N ARG A 9 13.45 11.15 -2.15
CA ARG A 9 12.88 9.89 -2.66
C ARG A 9 12.92 9.94 -4.19
N LYS A 10 13.88 9.23 -4.79
CA LYS A 10 14.00 9.07 -6.23
C LYS A 10 12.66 8.57 -6.80
N LYS A 11 11.98 9.41 -7.57
CA LYS A 11 10.84 9.00 -8.42
C LYS A 11 11.41 8.20 -9.58
N GLY A 12 11.37 6.87 -9.46
CA GLY A 12 11.67 5.94 -10.55
C GLY A 12 10.67 6.05 -11.71
N PRO A 13 10.99 5.48 -12.87
CA PRO A 13 10.29 5.69 -14.13
C PRO A 13 8.80 5.29 -14.08
N LYS A 14 7.98 6.03 -14.86
CA LYS A 14 6.51 5.95 -14.93
C LYS A 14 6.05 4.85 -15.90
N GLU A 15 6.39 3.59 -15.67
CA GLU A 15 5.91 2.44 -16.47
C GLU A 15 5.86 1.26 -15.49
N ASP A 16 4.75 0.65 -15.08
CA ASP A 16 3.38 0.51 -15.55
C ASP A 16 2.45 0.95 -14.40
N ARG A 17 1.55 1.91 -14.65
CA ARG A 17 0.66 2.38 -13.59
C ARG A 17 -0.29 1.25 -13.23
N ALA A 18 -0.05 0.59 -12.10
CA ALA A 18 -1.04 -0.21 -11.40
C ALA A 18 -2.39 0.55 -11.37
N THR A 19 -3.31 0.23 -12.28
CA THR A 19 -4.56 1.00 -12.42
C THR A 19 -5.48 0.67 -11.27
N TRP A 20 -5.83 1.67 -10.46
CA TRP A 20 -6.87 1.54 -9.43
C TRP A 20 -8.26 1.50 -10.09
N SER A 21 -8.68 0.32 -10.54
CA SER A 21 -10.07 0.10 -10.97
C SER A 21 -11.01 0.05 -9.75
N ASN A 22 -12.33 0.21 -9.99
CA ASN A 22 -13.34 0.05 -8.94
C ASN A 22 -13.22 -1.33 -8.25
N GLY A 23 -13.00 -2.39 -9.03
CA GLY A 23 -12.80 -3.74 -8.50
C GLY A 23 -11.53 -3.89 -7.64
N ARG A 24 -10.40 -3.26 -8.03
CA ARG A 24 -9.16 -3.28 -7.23
C ARG A 24 -9.28 -2.43 -5.96
N THR A 25 -9.98 -1.31 -6.05
CA THR A 25 -10.26 -0.45 -4.90
C THR A 25 -11.15 -1.15 -3.89
N GLY A 26 -12.26 -1.75 -4.34
CA GLY A 26 -13.15 -2.51 -3.48
C GLY A 26 -12.43 -3.69 -2.81
N PHE A 27 -11.62 -4.42 -3.57
CA PHE A 27 -10.80 -5.50 -3.03
C PHE A 27 -9.81 -5.00 -1.96
N PHE A 28 -9.13 -3.87 -2.20
CA PHE A 28 -8.23 -3.25 -1.23
C PHE A 28 -8.97 -2.86 0.06
N VAL A 29 -10.15 -2.24 -0.03
CA VAL A 29 -10.99 -1.91 1.13
C VAL A 29 -11.42 -3.16 1.90
N SER A 30 -11.81 -4.22 1.22
CA SER A 30 -12.18 -5.48 1.87
C SER A 30 -11.00 -6.08 2.64
N MET A 31 -9.78 -6.08 2.08
CA MET A 31 -8.59 -6.52 2.80
C MET A 31 -8.26 -5.64 4.00
N MET A 32 -8.44 -4.31 3.89
CA MET A 32 -8.24 -3.41 5.01
C MET A 32 -9.22 -3.70 6.16
N LYS A 33 -10.44 -4.14 5.87
CA LYS A 33 -11.38 -4.56 6.93
C LYS A 33 -10.98 -5.91 7.52
N GLU A 34 -10.71 -6.90 6.67
CA GLU A 34 -10.31 -8.25 7.09
C GLU A 34 -9.04 -8.26 7.95
N TYR A 35 -8.05 -7.43 7.60
CA TYR A 35 -6.76 -7.40 8.30
C TYR A 35 -6.74 -6.43 9.49
N ALA A 36 -7.77 -5.61 9.68
CA ALA A 36 -7.82 -4.67 10.80
C ALA A 36 -7.91 -5.40 12.14
N ASP A 37 -8.60 -6.55 12.18
CA ASP A 37 -8.76 -7.37 13.38
C ASP A 37 -7.57 -8.31 13.63
N VAL A 38 -6.65 -8.41 12.67
CA VAL A 38 -5.42 -9.19 12.83
C VAL A 38 -4.39 -8.33 13.57
N GLY A 39 -4.24 -8.57 14.88
CA GLY A 39 -3.36 -7.78 15.76
C GLY A 39 -1.89 -7.69 15.30
N ARG A 40 -1.43 -8.62 14.46
CA ARG A 40 -0.10 -8.56 13.81
C ARG A 40 -0.01 -7.51 12.69
N TYR A 41 -1.11 -7.28 11.98
CA TYR A 41 -1.17 -6.38 10.82
C TYR A 41 -1.62 -4.97 11.20
N ARG A 42 -2.38 -4.82 12.28
CA ARG A 42 -2.83 -3.52 12.77
C ARG A 42 -2.30 -3.25 14.19
N GLY A 43 -1.46 -2.24 14.31
CA GLY A 43 -0.98 -1.73 15.60
C GLY A 43 -1.69 -0.45 16.01
N GLN A 44 -1.28 0.12 17.15
CA GLN A 44 -1.88 1.34 17.70
C GLN A 44 -1.80 2.55 16.75
N ASN A 45 -0.70 2.68 15.99
CA ASN A 45 -0.43 3.84 15.13
C ASN A 45 -0.81 3.66 13.66
N GLY A 46 -1.44 2.56 13.29
CA GLY A 46 -1.67 2.26 11.88
C GLY A 46 -1.47 0.79 11.53
N TRP A 47 -1.52 0.55 10.23
CA TRP A 47 -1.03 -0.66 9.60
C TRP A 47 0.47 -0.85 9.87
N THR A 48 0.84 -2.03 10.34
CA THR A 48 2.24 -2.42 10.54
C THR A 48 2.94 -2.61 9.19
N LYS A 49 4.27 -2.68 9.19
CA LYS A 49 5.05 -3.02 7.98
C LYS A 49 4.59 -4.35 7.38
N GLU A 50 4.26 -5.32 8.23
CA GLU A 50 3.79 -6.64 7.84
C GLU A 50 2.39 -6.58 7.23
N GLY A 51 1.46 -5.81 7.83
CA GLY A 51 0.13 -5.58 7.26
C GLY A 51 0.18 -4.96 5.87
N TRP A 52 1.04 -3.95 5.68
CA TRP A 52 1.25 -3.36 4.35
C TRP A 52 1.83 -4.33 3.32
N GLN A 53 2.81 -5.16 3.72
CA GLN A 53 3.40 -6.15 2.82
C GLN A 53 2.39 -7.24 2.45
N ALA A 54 1.60 -7.71 3.41
CA ALA A 54 0.54 -8.69 3.18
C ALA A 54 -0.49 -8.18 2.17
N MET A 55 -1.00 -6.95 2.37
CA MET A 55 -1.94 -6.34 1.43
C MET A 55 -1.35 -6.14 0.04
N LYS A 56 -0.09 -5.68 -0.05
CA LYS A 56 0.61 -5.48 -1.33
C LYS A 56 0.79 -6.79 -2.09
N ASN A 57 1.25 -7.85 -1.41
CA ASN A 57 1.43 -9.16 -2.03
C ASN A 57 0.08 -9.69 -2.57
N ARG A 58 -0.96 -9.69 -1.74
CA ARG A 58 -2.29 -10.17 -2.12
C ARG A 58 -2.94 -9.36 -3.26
N LEU A 59 -2.69 -8.04 -3.34
CA LEU A 59 -3.11 -7.22 -4.48
C LEU A 59 -2.38 -7.57 -5.77
N ASN A 60 -1.10 -7.93 -5.68
CA ASN A 60 -0.26 -8.23 -6.84
C ASN A 60 -0.45 -9.67 -7.35
N GLU A 61 -0.82 -10.59 -6.47
CA GLU A 61 -1.20 -11.96 -6.82
C GLU A 61 -2.48 -12.01 -7.67
N ARG A 62 -3.33 -10.97 -7.62
CA ARG A 62 -4.58 -10.95 -8.37
C ARG A 62 -4.36 -10.58 -9.85
N PRO A 63 -4.72 -11.46 -10.80
CA PRO A 63 -4.56 -11.18 -12.23
C PRO A 63 -5.54 -10.09 -12.74
N PRO A 64 -5.14 -9.29 -13.73
CA PRO A 64 -3.77 -9.12 -14.22
C PRO A 64 -2.93 -8.44 -13.13
N GLY A 65 -1.79 -9.06 -12.78
CA GLY A 65 -0.93 -8.60 -11.69
C GLY A 65 -0.55 -7.14 -11.89
N ALA A 66 -0.74 -6.33 -10.87
CA ALA A 66 -0.70 -4.87 -10.99
C ALA A 66 0.61 -4.25 -10.49
N ASN A 67 1.54 -5.03 -9.94
CA ASN A 67 2.83 -4.56 -9.44
C ASN A 67 2.74 -3.32 -8.51
N PHE A 68 1.72 -3.27 -7.65
CA PHE A 68 1.55 -2.25 -6.63
C PHE A 68 2.74 -2.22 -5.66
N THR A 69 3.09 -1.01 -5.25
CA THR A 69 4.03 -0.72 -4.17
C THR A 69 3.31 -0.36 -2.89
N VAL A 70 3.95 -0.55 -1.74
CA VAL A 70 3.40 -0.13 -0.44
C VAL A 70 3.08 1.37 -0.41
N GLN A 71 3.88 2.21 -1.09
CA GLN A 71 3.62 3.64 -1.14
C GLN A 71 2.29 3.95 -1.85
N GLN A 72 2.00 3.28 -2.98
CA GLN A 72 0.72 3.45 -3.68
C GLN A 72 -0.47 3.02 -2.84
N LEU A 73 -0.34 1.97 -2.02
CA LEU A 73 -1.40 1.54 -1.10
C LEU A 73 -1.66 2.61 -0.02
N LYS A 74 -0.61 3.18 0.56
CA LYS A 74 -0.72 4.27 1.55
C LYS A 74 -1.36 5.52 0.94
N ASP A 75 -0.88 5.94 -0.23
CA ASP A 75 -1.44 7.10 -0.93
C ASP A 75 -2.91 6.86 -1.32
N ARG A 76 -3.29 5.59 -1.58
CA ARG A 76 -4.68 5.23 -1.85
C ARG A 76 -5.53 5.24 -0.59
N GLU A 77 -5.04 4.69 0.52
CA GLU A 77 -5.73 4.68 1.82
C GLU A 77 -6.03 6.09 2.32
N GLN A 78 -5.12 7.05 2.14
CA GLN A 78 -5.37 8.46 2.46
C GLN A 78 -6.43 9.15 1.60
N ARG A 79 -6.81 8.54 0.46
CA ARG A 79 -7.77 9.09 -0.51
C ARG A 79 -9.11 8.35 -0.50
N LEU A 80 -9.23 7.30 0.32
CA LEU A 80 -10.45 6.54 0.56
C LEU A 80 -11.22 7.17 1.72
#